data_AF-D1AW24-F1
#
_entry.id   AF-D1AW24-F1
#
_cell.length_a   1.000
_cell.length_b   1.000
_cell.length_c   1.000
_cell.angle_alpha   90.00
_cell.angle_beta   90.00
_cell.angle_gamma   90.00
#
_symmetry.space_group_name_H-M   'P 1'
#
loop_
_entity.id
_entity.type
_entity.pdbx_description
1 polymer ?
#
loop_
_entity_poly.entity_id
_entity_poly.type
_entity_poly.pdbx_seq_one_letter_code
_entity_poly.pdbx_strand_id
1 'polypeptide(L)' 'MEILVKFDDKEKEQILKYAKSHSLTLEEVFKRALFEKIENEFEIYLAEKLYLDYMKKEKKNSELFKNLDV' A
#
# COMPACT_ATOMS: atom_id res chain seq x y z
N MET A 1 11.36 -17.71 -3.95
CA MET A 1 10.82 -16.94 -5.09
C MET A 1 11.92 -16.01 -5.55
N GLU A 2 12.22 -15.99 -6.84
CA GLU A 2 13.26 -15.14 -7.42
C GLU A 2 12.62 -14.10 -8.33
N ILE A 3 13.15 -12.88 -8.32
CA ILE A 3 12.70 -11.78 -9.16
C ILE A 3 13.89 -11.31 -9.98
N LEU A 4 13.74 -11.34 -11.31
CA LEU A 4 14.74 -10.84 -12.25
C LEU A 4 14.29 -9.48 -12.78
N VAL A 5 15.12 -8.47 -12.59
CA VAL A 5 14.88 -7.11 -13.08
C VAL A 5 16.05 -6.70 -13.95
N LYS A 6 15.74 -6.17 -15.14
CA LYS A 6 16.72 -5.58 -16.04
C LYS A 6 16.70 -4.08 -15.87
N PHE A 7 17.88 -3.50 -15.79
CA PHE A 7 18.10 -2.06 -15.71
C PHE A 7 18.95 -1.64 -16.89
N ASP A 8 18.74 -0.41 -17.36
CA ASP A 8 19.76 0.26 -18.16
C ASP A 8 20.92 0.75 -17.29
N ASP A 9 22.00 1.21 -17.92
CA ASP A 9 23.21 1.63 -17.20
C ASP A 9 22.96 2.83 -16.29
N LYS A 10 22.04 3.73 -16.67
CA LYS A 10 21.73 4.96 -15.95
C LYS A 10 20.88 4.66 -14.71
N GLU A 11 19.85 3.84 -14.85
CA GLU A 11 19.02 3.36 -13.74
C GLU A 11 19.87 2.63 -12.70
N LYS A 12 20.74 1.73 -13.17
CA LYS A 12 21.65 0.98 -12.30
C LYS A 12 22.59 1.91 -11.53
N GLU A 13 23.16 2.91 -12.18
CA GLU A 13 24.03 3.89 -11.54
C GLU A 13 23.29 4.66 -10.43
N GLN A 14 22.07 5.10 -10.68
CA GLN A 14 21.25 5.82 -9.70
C GLN A 14 20.93 4.95 -8.47
N ILE A 15 20.49 3.72 -8.69
CA ILE A 15 20.16 2.78 -7.60
C ILE A 15 21.41 2.45 -6.79
N LEU A 16 22.56 2.22 -7.45
CA LEU A 16 23.82 1.94 -6.76
C LEU A 16 24.29 3.12 -5.90
N LYS A 17 24.16 4.37 -6.39
CA LYS A 17 24.48 5.57 -5.60
C LYS A 17 23.59 5.67 -4.37
N TYR A 18 22.28 5.46 -4.53
CA TYR A 18 21.32 5.46 -3.44
C TYR A 18 21.61 4.35 -2.41
N ALA A 19 21.86 3.12 -2.88
CA ALA A 19 22.19 2.00 -2.03
C ALA A 19 23.45 2.28 -1.20
N LYS A 20 24.51 2.78 -1.86
CA LYS A 20 25.78 3.13 -1.21
C LYS A 20 25.62 4.23 -0.16
N SER A 21 24.87 5.30 -0.46
CA SER A 21 24.67 6.40 0.50
C SER A 21 23.89 5.97 1.75
N HIS A 22 23.09 4.92 1.65
CA HIS A 22 22.30 4.37 2.74
C HIS A 22 22.88 3.09 3.34
N SER A 23 24.08 2.67 2.92
CA SER A 23 24.72 1.41 3.34
C SER A 23 23.82 0.18 3.12
N LEU A 24 23.08 0.16 2.00
CA LEU A 24 22.19 -0.91 1.59
C LEU A 24 22.76 -1.67 0.40
N THR A 25 22.33 -2.91 0.25
CA THR A 25 22.45 -3.71 -0.96
C THR A 25 21.35 -3.36 -1.97
N LEU A 26 21.56 -3.69 -3.25
CA LEU A 26 20.52 -3.58 -4.29
C LEU A 26 19.25 -4.35 -3.94
N GLU A 27 19.41 -5.53 -3.34
CA GLU A 27 18.30 -6.37 -2.90
C GLU A 27 17.47 -5.67 -1.80
N GLU A 28 18.12 -5.05 -0.82
CA GLU A 28 17.42 -4.32 0.25
C GLU A 28 16.69 -3.08 -0.26
N VAL A 29 17.31 -2.32 -1.17
CA VAL A 29 16.66 -1.17 -1.81
C VAL A 29 15.41 -1.64 -2.56
N PHE A 30 15.51 -2.74 -3.31
CA PHE A 30 14.39 -3.26 -4.08
C PHE A 30 13.27 -3.80 -3.18
N LYS A 31 13.61 -4.56 -2.13
CA LYS A 31 12.63 -5.03 -1.15
C LYS A 31 11.90 -3.88 -0.47
N ARG A 32 12.63 -2.85 -0.01
CA ARG A 32 12.03 -1.68 0.64
C ARG A 32 11.07 -0.95 -0.29
N ALA A 33 11.51 -0.62 -1.50
CA ALA A 33 10.67 0.06 -2.48
C ALA A 33 9.41 -0.75 -2.84
N LEU A 34 9.55 -2.08 -2.96
CA LEU A 34 8.42 -2.97 -3.22
C LEU A 34 7.43 -3.00 -2.06
N PHE A 35 7.91 -3.18 -0.82
CA PHE A 35 7.04 -3.23 0.35
C PHE A 35 6.36 -1.88 0.61
N GLU A 36 7.08 -0.77 0.50
CA GLU A 36 6.51 0.57 0.67
C GLU A 36 5.37 0.82 -0.33
N LYS A 37 5.52 0.38 -1.58
CA LYS A 37 4.45 0.49 -2.58
C LYS A 37 3.23 -0.36 -2.23
N ILE A 38 3.47 -1.62 -1.83
CA ILE A 38 2.39 -2.55 -1.45
C ILE A 38 1.65 -2.05 -0.20
N GLU A 39 2.37 -1.59 0.81
CA GLU A 39 1.79 -1.06 2.05
C GLU A 39 0.90 0.14 1.76
N ASN A 40 1.38 1.13 0.99
CA ASN A 40 0.58 2.29 0.60
C ASN A 40 -0.72 1.91 -0.12
N GLU A 41 -0.67 0.97 -1.08
CA GLU A 41 -1.87 0.50 -1.79
C GLU A 41 -2.82 -0.29 -0.86
N PHE A 42 -2.26 -1.09 0.04
CA PHE A 42 -3.04 -1.86 1.00
C PHE A 42 -3.73 -0.98 2.05
N GLU A 43 -3.08 0.09 2.51
CA GLU A 43 -3.65 1.08 3.41
C GLU A 43 -4.87 1.77 2.79
N ILE A 44 -4.78 2.18 1.51
CA ILE A 44 -5.91 2.77 0.79
C ILE A 44 -7.06 1.77 0.71
N TYR A 45 -6.78 0.54 0.29
CA TYR A 45 -7.78 -0.53 0.22
C TYR A 45 -8.46 -0.76 1.57
N LEU A 46 -7.69 -0.78 2.67
CA LEU A 46 -8.21 -0.98 4.01
C LEU A 46 -9.11 0.20 4.44
N ALA A 47 -8.69 1.43 4.16
CA ALA A 47 -9.47 2.63 4.45
C ALA A 47 -10.81 2.63 3.70
N GLU A 48 -10.80 2.32 2.41
CA GLU A 48 -12.03 2.20 1.60
C GLU A 48 -12.97 1.13 2.16
N LYS A 49 -12.43 -0.05 2.51
CA LYS A 49 -13.21 -1.15 3.09
C LYS A 49 -13.85 -0.74 4.41
N LEU A 50 -13.09 -0.11 5.31
CA LEU A 50 -13.59 0.35 6.59
C LEU A 50 -14.67 1.43 6.42
N TYR A 51 -14.47 2.37 5.49
CA TYR A 51 -15.46 3.39 5.17
C TYR A 51 -16.77 2.78 4.65
N LEU A 52 -16.69 1.83 3.71
CA LEU A 52 -17.88 1.14 3.19
C LEU A 52 -18.61 0.35 4.27
N ASP A 53 -17.88 -0.33 5.15
CA ASP A 53 -18.47 -1.08 6.26
C ASP A 53 -19.12 -0.16 7.30
N TYR A 54 -18.52 1.01 7.59
CA TYR A 54 -19.12 2.06 8.39
C TYR A 54 -20.43 2.56 7.74
N MET A 55 -20.40 2.92 6.46
CA MET A 55 -21.58 3.41 5.74
C MET A 55 -22.71 2.38 5.66
N LYS A 56 -22.39 1.09 5.51
CA LYS A 56 -23.38 0.01 5.57
C LYS A 56 -24.01 -0.10 6.96
N LYS A 57 -23.22 0.04 8.03
CA LYS A 57 -23.74 0.04 9.41
C LYS A 57 -24.60 1.26 9.69
N GLU A 58 -24.18 2.45 9.28
CA GLU A 58 -24.95 3.69 9.39
C GLU A 58 -26.29 3.58 8.63
N LYS A 59 -26.25 3.07 7.39
CA LYS A 59 -27.47 2.82 6.62
C LYS A 59 -28.41 1.85 7.35
N LYS A 60 -27.88 0.72 7.82
CA LYS A 60 -28.66 -0.26 8.61
C LYS A 60 -29.25 0.36 9.87
N ASN A 61 -28.49 1.17 10.59
CA ASN A 61 -28.94 1.86 11.79
C ASN A 61 -30.07 2.85 11.45
N SER A 62 -29.88 3.68 10.43
CA SER A 62 -30.92 4.63 9.99
C SER A 62 -32.22 3.96 9.53
N GLU A 63 -32.13 2.79 8.88
CA GLU A 63 -33.29 1.98 8.51
C GLU A 63 -33.97 1.35 9.73
N LEU A 64 -33.19 0.89 10.73
CA LEU A 64 -33.73 0.40 11.99
C LEU A 64 -34.51 1.50 12.74
N PHE A 65 -33.96 2.71 12.84
CA PHE A 65 -34.64 3.83 13.50
C PHE A 65 -35.89 4.32 12.76
N LYS A 66 -35.92 4.26 11.43
CA LYS A 66 -37.14 4.54 10.64
C LYS A 66 -38.23 3.48 10.82
N ASN A 67 -37.85 2.21 10.95
CA ASN A 67 -38.82 1.12 11.16
C ASN A 67 -39.30 1.02 12.63
N LEU A 68 -38.71 1.82 13.52
CA LEU A 68 -39.05 1.89 14.94
C LEU A 68 -40.06 3.00 15.26
N ASP A 69 -40.63 3.69 14.26
CA ASP A 69 -41.64 4.77 14.35
C ASP A 69 -42.25 4.95 15.77
N VAL A 70 -41.56 5.80 16.54
CA VAL A 70 -42.10 6.68 17.58
C VAL A 70 -42.17 8.07 16.95
#